data_AF-A0A0J7KD12-F1
#
_entry.id   AF-A0A0J7KD12-F1
#
_cell.length_a   1.000
_cell.length_b   1.000
_cell.length_c   1.000
_cell.angle_alpha   90.00
_cell.angle_beta   90.00
_cell.angle_gamma   90.00
#
_symmetry.space_group_name_H-M   'P 1'
#
loop_
_entity.id
_entity.type
_entity.pdbx_description
1 polymer ?
#
loop_
_entity_poly.entity_id
_entity_poly.type
_entity_poly.pdbx_seq_one_letter_code
_entity_poly.pdbx_strand_id
1 'polypeptide(L)'
;MDQLIAAQHELHGRIGRTCENLRKAGAAKLSVPLVQSALANLAGKWTKFEEQHDRLLLKYGEAFSATEYNTSDFVSTVEMVYLQQ
;
A
#
# COMPACT_ATOMS: atom_id res chain seq x y z
N MET A 1 -7.38 -7.73 14.90
CA MET A 1 -6.14 -8.09 14.21
C MET A 1 -6.44 -8.45 12.76
N ASP A 2 -7.26 -9.47 12.51
CA ASP A 2 -7.63 -9.92 11.16
C ASP A 2 -8.19 -8.81 10.27
N GLN A 3 -9.03 -7.93 10.84
CA GLN A 3 -9.54 -6.75 10.12
C GLN A 3 -8.42 -5.78 9.69
N LEU A 4 -7.38 -5.61 10.49
CA LEU A 4 -6.23 -4.78 10.12
C LEU A 4 -5.42 -5.47 9.02
N ILE A 5 -5.19 -6.78 9.12
CA ILE A 5 -4.51 -7.55 8.07
C ILE A 5 -5.30 -7.49 6.74
N ALA A 6 -6.62 -7.68 6.79
CA ALA A 6 -7.48 -7.55 5.61
C ALA A 6 -7.40 -6.12 5.01
N ALA A 7 -7.35 -5.10 5.85
CA ALA A 7 -7.16 -3.72 5.39
C ALA A 7 -5.82 -3.51 4.69
N GLN A 8 -4.74 -4.19 5.13
CA GLN A 8 -3.45 -4.13 4.43
C GLN A 8 -3.52 -4.73 3.02
N HIS A 9 -4.21 -5.86 2.84
CA HIS A 9 -4.42 -6.43 1.51
C HIS A 9 -5.26 -5.51 0.61
N GLU A 10 -6.29 -4.84 1.16
CA GLU A 10 -7.05 -3.84 0.42
C GLU A 10 -6.17 -2.65 0.00
N LEU A 11 -5.34 -2.14 0.91
CA LEU A 11 -4.41 -1.05 0.63
C LEU A 11 -3.40 -1.42 -0.46
N HIS A 12 -2.82 -2.61 -0.40
CA HIS A 12 -1.95 -3.14 -1.45
C HIS A 12 -2.64 -3.11 -2.82
N GLY A 13 -3.85 -3.65 -2.92
CA GLY A 13 -4.61 -3.65 -4.17
C GLY A 13 -4.98 -2.24 -4.66
N ARG A 14 -5.14 -1.26 -3.77
CA ARG A 14 -5.40 0.14 -4.14
C ARG A 14 -4.14 0.87 -4.58
N ILE A 15 -2.98 0.60 -3.96
CA ILE A 15 -1.69 1.11 -4.38
C ILE A 15 -1.39 0.60 -5.79
N GLY A 16 -1.43 -0.71 -6.00
CA GLY A 16 -1.17 -1.33 -7.31
C GLY A 16 -2.07 -0.79 -8.42
N ARG A 17 -3.38 -0.65 -8.16
CA ARG A 17 -4.32 -0.04 -9.13
C ARG A 17 -4.01 1.41 -9.44
N THR A 18 -3.53 2.19 -8.46
CA THR A 18 -3.17 3.60 -8.70
C THR A 18 -1.95 3.68 -9.62
N CYS A 19 -0.91 2.87 -9.35
CA CYS A 19 0.27 2.78 -10.22
C CYS A 19 -0.08 2.29 -11.63
N GLU A 20 -0.93 1.26 -11.74
CA GLU A 20 -1.37 0.73 -13.03
C GLU A 20 -2.20 1.74 -13.82
N ASN A 21 -3.11 2.47 -13.16
CA ASN A 21 -3.91 3.52 -13.79
C ASN A 21 -3.04 4.67 -14.31
N LEU A 22 -2.01 5.05 -13.55
CA LEU A 22 -1.06 6.07 -13.98
C LEU A 22 -0.24 5.58 -15.19
N ARG A 23 0.23 4.33 -15.17
CA ARG A 23 0.96 3.71 -16.30
C ARG A 23 0.12 3.59 -17.57
N LYS A 24 -1.18 3.31 -17.42
CA LYS A 24 -2.15 3.24 -18.53
C LYS A 24 -2.60 4.62 -19.01
N ALA A 25 -2.29 5.70 -18.31
CA ALA A 25 -2.60 7.04 -18.77
C ALA A 25 -1.74 7.37 -20.00
N GLY A 26 -2.36 7.29 -21.18
CA GLY A 26 -1.69 7.65 -22.43
C GLY A 26 -1.31 9.14 -22.48
N ALA A 27 -0.40 9.49 -23.38
CA ALA A 27 0.19 10.84 -23.51
C ALA A 27 -0.86 11.98 -23.59
N ALA A 28 -2.04 11.72 -24.16
CA ALA A 28 -3.13 12.70 -24.26
C ALA A 28 -3.84 13.00 -22.92
N LYS A 29 -3.77 12.09 -21.92
CA LYS A 29 -4.39 12.23 -20.60
C LYS A 29 -3.38 12.56 -19.51
N LEU A 30 -2.10 12.26 -19.75
CA LEU A 30 -1.04 12.52 -18.80
C LEU A 30 -0.79 14.03 -18.68
N SER A 31 -1.19 14.61 -17.55
CA SER A 31 -0.96 16.01 -17.22
C SER A 31 -0.27 16.13 -15.87
N VAL A 32 0.48 17.21 -15.65
CA VAL A 32 1.15 17.47 -14.37
C VAL A 32 0.18 17.38 -13.18
N PRO A 33 -1.03 17.99 -13.23
CA PRO A 33 -2.00 17.86 -12.13
C PRO A 33 -2.46 16.42 -11.88
N LEU A 34 -2.64 15.62 -12.94
CA LEU A 34 -3.00 14.20 -12.82
C LEU A 34 -1.91 13.42 -12.09
N VAL A 35 -0.65 13.61 -12.51
CA VAL A 35 0.51 12.93 -11.90
C VAL A 35 0.65 13.33 -10.44
N GLN A 36 0.59 14.63 -10.14
CA GLN A 36 0.67 15.13 -8.76
C GLN A 36 -0.46 14.58 -7.88
N SER A 37 -1.69 14.53 -8.39
CA SER A 37 -2.83 13.96 -7.67
C SER A 37 -2.64 12.47 -7.41
N ALA A 38 -2.16 11.71 -8.40
CA ALA A 38 -1.89 10.28 -8.25
C ALA A 38 -0.78 10.01 -7.21
N LEU A 39 0.32 10.78 -7.24
CA LEU A 39 1.40 10.70 -6.27
C LEU A 39 0.94 11.04 -4.85
N ALA A 40 0.17 12.12 -4.67
CA ALA A 40 -0.40 12.47 -3.37
C ALA A 40 -1.34 11.37 -2.84
N ASN A 41 -2.13 10.75 -3.73
CA ASN A 41 -3.02 9.65 -3.38
C ASN A 41 -2.24 8.38 -3.03
N LEU A 42 -1.11 8.11 -3.68
CA LEU A 42 -0.20 7.01 -3.37
C LEU A 42 0.45 7.21 -2.01
N ALA A 43 1.05 8.38 -1.77
CA ALA A 43 1.66 8.73 -0.50
C ALA A 43 0.68 8.59 0.67
N GLY A 44 -0.55 9.10 0.53
CA GLY A 44 -1.56 8.96 1.59
C GLY A 44 -1.98 7.51 1.89
N LYS A 45 -1.98 6.62 0.87
CA LYS A 45 -2.24 5.19 1.09
C LYS A 45 -1.06 4.50 1.76
N TRP A 46 0.16 4.87 1.38
CA TRP A 46 1.38 4.33 1.97
C TRP A 46 1.50 4.72 3.45
N THR A 47 1.32 5.98 3.79
CA THR A 47 1.29 6.43 5.20
C THR A 47 0.25 5.66 6.02
N LYS A 48 -0.96 5.47 5.49
CA LYS A 48 -1.99 4.68 6.17
C LYS A 48 -1.60 3.20 6.34
N PHE A 49 -0.91 2.62 5.36
CA PHE A 49 -0.41 1.25 5.42
C PHE A 49 0.61 1.12 6.56
N GLU A 50 1.59 2.01 6.62
CA GLU A 50 2.62 2.08 7.67
C GLU A 50 2.00 2.23 9.07
N GLU A 51 1.10 3.20 9.25
CA GLU A 51 0.41 3.43 10.53
C GLU A 51 -0.36 2.18 11.02
N GLN A 52 -1.02 1.48 10.10
CA GLN A 52 -1.74 0.25 10.42
C GLN A 52 -0.80 -0.91 10.72
N HIS A 53 0.37 -0.96 10.07
CA HIS A 53 1.41 -1.97 10.31
C HIS A 53 2.05 -1.76 11.69
N ASP A 54 2.41 -0.53 12.04
CA ASP A 54 2.92 -0.18 13.37
C ASP A 54 1.91 -0.54 14.45
N ARG A 55 0.62 -0.30 14.20
CA ARG A 55 -0.46 -0.71 15.11
C ARG A 55 -0.55 -2.24 15.25
N LEU A 56 -0.28 -3.00 14.19
CA LEU A 56 -0.24 -4.46 14.26
C LEU A 56 0.89 -4.94 15.16
N LEU A 57 2.10 -4.39 14.96
CA LEU A 57 3.28 -4.68 15.78
C LEU A 57 3.04 -4.33 17.26
N LEU A 58 2.58 -3.12 17.53
CA LEU A 58 2.43 -2.60 18.89
C LEU A 58 1.32 -3.31 19.69
N LYS A 59 0.20 -3.66 19.05
CA LYS A 59 -0.98 -4.19 19.77
C LYS A 59 -1.06 -5.70 19.84
N TYR A 60 -0.42 -6.43 18.93
CA TYR A 60 -0.62 -7.87 18.79
C TYR A 60 0.66 -8.71 18.90
N GLY A 61 1.86 -8.10 18.82
CA GLY A 61 3.13 -8.74 19.18
C GLY A 61 3.33 -10.14 18.58
N GLU A 62 3.50 -11.16 19.44
CA GLU A 62 3.71 -12.56 19.03
C GLU A 62 2.54 -13.17 18.24
N ALA A 63 1.30 -12.80 18.55
CA ALA A 63 0.15 -13.29 17.79
C ALA A 63 0.22 -12.82 16.33
N PHE A 64 0.73 -11.59 16.12
CA PHE A 64 0.96 -11.05 14.78
C PHE A 64 2.18 -11.66 14.09
N SER A 65 3.28 -11.92 14.79
CA SER A 65 4.49 -12.46 14.17
C SER A 65 4.28 -13.83 13.52
N ALA A 66 3.34 -14.63 14.03
CA ALA A 66 2.97 -15.94 13.49
C ALA A 66 2.01 -15.89 12.30
N THR A 67 1.52 -14.71 11.89
CA THR A 67 0.60 -14.60 10.75
C THR A 67 1.30 -14.71 9.42
N GLU A 68 0.57 -15.23 8.41
CA GLU A 68 1.04 -15.28 7.03
C GLU A 68 1.53 -13.92 6.55
N TYR A 69 0.77 -12.85 6.86
CA TYR A 69 1.15 -11.46 6.56
C TYR A 69 2.60 -11.14 6.94
N ASN A 70 3.02 -11.54 8.14
CA ASN A 70 4.36 -11.24 8.64
C ASN A 70 5.39 -12.26 8.11
N THR A 71 5.06 -13.54 8.13
CA THR A 71 5.98 -14.60 7.68
C THR A 71 6.27 -14.58 6.18
N SER A 72 5.35 -14.04 5.37
CA SER A 72 5.50 -13.89 3.93
C SER A 72 6.21 -12.59 3.53
N ASP A 73 6.66 -11.78 4.49
CA ASP A 73 7.25 -10.46 4.24
C ASP A 73 6.33 -9.56 3.37
N PHE A 74 5.04 -9.51 3.73
CA PHE A 74 4.05 -8.79 2.92
C PHE A 74 4.36 -7.30 2.83
N VAL A 75 4.95 -6.70 3.87
CA VAL A 75 5.34 -5.28 3.88
C VAL A 75 6.30 -4.96 2.73
N SER A 76 7.37 -5.74 2.57
CA SER A 76 8.33 -5.56 1.47
C SER A 76 7.67 -5.74 0.10
N THR A 77 6.70 -6.65 -0.01
CA THR A 77 5.93 -6.82 -1.25
C THR A 77 5.15 -5.55 -1.60
N VAL A 78 4.46 -4.93 -0.63
CA VAL A 78 3.70 -3.70 -0.87
C VAL A 78 4.63 -2.52 -1.13
N GLU A 79 5.75 -2.43 -0.42
CA GLU A 79 6.78 -1.41 -0.62
C GLU A 79 7.32 -1.44 -2.06
N MET A 80 7.66 -2.62 -2.58
CA MET A 80 8.10 -2.78 -3.97
C MET A 80 7.05 -2.27 -4.97
N VAL A 81 5.76 -2.49 -4.72
CA VAL A 81 4.69 -2.00 -5.61
C VAL A 81 4.52 -0.47 -5.50
N TYR A 82 4.69 0.09 -4.30
CA TYR A 82 4.65 1.53 -4.08
C TYR A 82 5.82 2.25 -4.78
N LEU A 83 7.03 1.68 -4.73
CA LEU A 83 8.23 2.24 -5.36
C LEU A 83 8.24 2.14 -6.89
N GLN A 84 7.34 1.37 -7.50
CA GLN A 84 7.19 1.24 -8.96
C GLN A 84 6.39 2.38 -9.62
N GLN A 85 6.10 3.46 -8.88
CA GLN A 85 5.38 4.65 -9.35
C GLN A 85 6.16 5.49 -10.36
#